data_AF-A0A317JV87-F1
#
_entry.id   AF-A0A317JV87-F1
#
_cell.length_a   1.000
_cell.length_b   1.000
_cell.length_c   1.000
_cell.angle_alpha   90.00
_cell.angle_beta   90.00
_cell.angle_gamma   90.00
#
_symmetry.space_group_name_H-M   'P 1'
#
loop_
_entity.id
_entity.type
_entity.pdbx_description
1 polymer ?
#
loop_
_entity_poly.entity_id
_entity_poly.type
_entity_poly.pdbx_seq_one_letter_code
_entity_poly.pdbx_strand_id
1 'polypeptide(L)'
;MNSERRIRLWTLVVDAARSGRVEVDHVCAASVSATGVDSAAVAVTLRATPREVLYVSDRTASELEELTLTLGEGPCVDASSGGPDLIADLAAPECLTRWPAFAPAAVLAGV
;
A
#
# COMPACT_ATOMS: atom_id res chain seq x y z
N MET A 1 20.26 2.23 1.27
CA MET A 1 19.68 3.17 0.28
C MET A 1 20.73 4.22 -0.07
N ASN A 2 21.03 4.45 -1.34
CA ASN A 2 22.02 5.44 -1.78
C ASN A 2 21.52 6.87 -1.47
N SER A 3 22.41 7.77 -1.02
CA SER A 3 22.10 9.15 -0.64
C SER A 3 21.38 9.94 -1.74
N GLU A 4 21.73 9.74 -3.01
CA GLU A 4 21.08 10.42 -4.14
C GLU A 4 19.61 10.03 -4.28
N ARG A 5 19.29 8.73 -4.14
CA ARG A 5 17.92 8.23 -4.21
C ARG A 5 17.05 8.82 -3.10
N ARG A 6 17.62 8.91 -1.89
CA ARG A 6 16.92 9.50 -0.73
C ARG A 6 16.65 11.00 -0.94
N ILE A 7 17.61 11.74 -1.47
CA ILE A 7 17.42 13.17 -1.80
C ILE A 7 16.30 13.32 -2.83
N ARG A 8 16.34 12.54 -3.92
CA ARG A 8 15.29 12.58 -4.96
C ARG A 8 13.90 12.32 -4.40
N LEU A 9 13.74 11.27 -3.57
CA LEU A 9 12.44 10.95 -2.96
C LEU A 9 11.97 12.06 -2.02
N TRP A 10 12.88 12.65 -1.24
CA TRP A 10 12.52 13.74 -0.34
C TRP A 10 12.12 15.02 -1.08
N THR A 11 12.77 15.33 -2.21
CA THR A 11 12.36 16.42 -3.10
C THR A 11 10.93 16.22 -3.60
N LEU A 12 10.56 15.01 -4.05
CA LEU A 12 9.19 14.72 -4.49
C LEU A 12 8.15 14.94 -3.38
N VAL A 13 8.46 14.53 -2.14
CA VAL A 13 7.57 14.73 -0.99
C VAL A 13 7.39 16.21 -0.65
N VAL A 14 8.49 16.98 -0.63
CA VAL A 14 8.45 18.41 -0.33
C VAL A 14 7.74 19.19 -1.44
N ASP A 15 7.95 18.82 -2.70
CA ASP A 15 7.27 19.44 -3.84
C ASP A 15 5.76 19.17 -3.80
N ALA A 16 5.35 17.94 -3.46
CA ALA A 16 3.95 17.59 -3.27
C ALA A 16 3.31 18.45 -2.17
N ALA A 17 4.03 18.72 -1.08
CA ALA A 17 3.54 19.53 0.04
C ALA A 17 3.42 21.04 -0.26
N ARG A 18 3.93 21.53 -1.40
CA ARG A 18 3.83 22.94 -1.83
C ARG A 18 4.21 23.95 -0.74
N SER A 19 5.32 23.67 -0.03
CA SER A 19 5.82 24.48 1.11
C SER A 19 4.95 24.46 2.38
N GLY A 20 3.95 23.58 2.45
CA GLY A 20 3.17 23.28 3.65
C GLY A 20 3.82 22.24 4.57
N ARG A 21 3.07 21.80 5.59
CA ARG A 21 3.48 20.64 6.40
C ARG A 21 3.38 19.37 5.57
N VAL A 22 4.35 18.48 5.73
CA VAL A 22 4.31 17.15 5.10
C VAL A 22 3.30 16.28 5.84
N GLU A 23 2.39 15.70 5.08
CA GLU A 23 1.36 14.77 5.55
C GLU A 23 1.45 13.44 4.75
N VAL A 24 0.72 12.41 5.17
CA VAL A 24 0.82 11.04 4.61
C VAL A 24 0.44 10.99 3.13
N ASP A 25 -0.55 11.80 2.73
CA ASP A 25 -0.99 11.95 1.35
C ASP A 25 0.15 12.38 0.41
N HIS A 26 1.00 13.30 0.84
CA HIS A 26 2.17 13.76 0.08
C HIS A 26 3.22 12.66 -0.09
N VAL A 27 3.40 11.80 0.91
CA VAL A 27 4.27 10.63 0.83
C VAL A 27 3.71 9.61 -0.17
N CYS A 28 2.40 9.38 -0.14
CA CYS A 28 1.72 8.50 -1.10
C CYS A 28 1.80 9.05 -2.53
N ALA A 29 1.55 10.34 -2.72
CA ALA A 29 1.65 11.00 -4.02
C ALA A 29 3.08 10.92 -4.60
N ALA A 30 4.10 11.18 -3.78
CA ALA A 30 5.49 11.01 -4.17
C ALA A 30 5.83 9.55 -4.49
N SER A 31 5.27 8.58 -3.75
CA SER A 31 5.48 7.15 -3.99
C SER A 31 4.87 6.72 -5.33
N VAL A 32 3.60 7.05 -5.57
CA VAL A 32 2.90 6.84 -6.85
C VAL A 32 3.71 7.42 -8.01
N SER A 33 4.13 8.68 -7.89
CA SER A 33 4.94 9.33 -8.92
C SER A 33 6.30 8.64 -9.14
N ALA A 34 6.94 8.14 -8.08
CA ALA A 34 8.26 7.53 -8.16
C ALA A 34 8.25 6.09 -8.67
N THR A 35 7.18 5.33 -8.39
CA THR A 35 7.07 3.90 -8.76
C THR A 35 6.22 3.68 -10.01
N GLY A 36 5.34 4.62 -10.36
CA GLY A 36 4.41 4.48 -11.48
C GLY A 36 3.25 3.52 -11.21
N VAL A 37 2.97 3.20 -9.93
CA VAL A 37 1.79 2.42 -9.55
C VAL A 37 0.52 3.26 -9.67
N ASP A 38 -0.61 2.63 -9.95
CA ASP A 38 -1.89 3.34 -10.11
C ASP A 38 -2.44 3.85 -8.77
N SER A 39 -2.22 3.09 -7.70
CA SER A 39 -2.85 3.30 -6.40
C SER A 39 -1.87 3.05 -5.24
N ALA A 40 -2.10 3.74 -4.12
CA ALA A 40 -1.34 3.59 -2.89
C ALA A 40 -2.24 3.74 -1.65
N ALA A 41 -1.96 2.94 -0.63
CA ALA A 41 -2.56 3.05 0.69
C ALA A 41 -1.49 2.99 1.78
N VAL A 42 -1.80 3.60 2.92
CA VAL A 42 -0.99 3.49 4.14
C VAL A 42 -1.90 3.09 5.28
N ALA A 43 -1.56 1.99 5.93
CA ALA A 43 -2.18 1.55 7.17
C ALA A 43 -1.11 1.33 8.25
N VAL A 44 -1.54 1.42 9.51
CA VAL A 44 -0.72 1.17 10.68
C VAL A 44 -1.33 0.05 11.51
N THR A 45 -0.47 -0.83 12.02
CA THR A 45 -0.85 -1.82 13.03
C THR A 45 -0.58 -1.23 14.40
N LEU A 46 -1.61 -1.17 15.25
CA LEU A 46 -1.51 -0.65 16.61
C LEU A 46 -1.52 -1.82 17.59
N ARG A 47 -1.02 -1.60 18.81
CA ARG A 47 -1.04 -2.65 19.86
C ARG A 47 -2.45 -3.00 20.32
N ALA A 48 -3.36 -2.04 20.30
CA ALA A 48 -4.73 -2.18 20.81
C ALA A 48 -5.78 -2.46 19.72
N THR A 49 -5.44 -2.17 18.46
CA THR A 49 -6.34 -2.30 17.30
C THR A 49 -5.60 -2.99 16.16
N PRO A 50 -6.18 -4.01 15.53
CA PRO A 50 -5.44 -4.87 14.61
C PRO A 50 -4.86 -4.13 13.38
N ARG A 51 -5.54 -3.06 12.90
CA ARG A 51 -5.10 -2.26 11.75
C ARG A 51 -5.93 -0.99 11.61
N GLU A 52 -5.32 0.14 11.26
CA GLU A 52 -5.99 1.41 10.97
C GLU A 52 -5.47 2.00 9.66
N VAL A 53 -6.36 2.39 8.76
CA VAL A 53 -6.03 3.01 7.47
C VAL A 53 -5.83 4.51 7.68
N LEU A 54 -4.64 5.03 7.37
CA LEU A 54 -4.32 6.45 7.48
C LEU A 54 -4.61 7.20 6.17
N TYR A 55 -4.45 6.53 5.03
CA TYR A 55 -4.63 7.15 3.72
C TYR A 55 -4.88 6.10 2.64
N VAL A 56 -5.71 6.48 1.65
CA VAL A 56 -5.93 5.77 0.38
C VAL A 56 -5.95 6.80 -0.74
N SER A 57 -5.28 6.50 -1.86
CA SER A 57 -5.19 7.42 -3.01
C SER A 57 -6.49 7.52 -3.81
N ASP A 58 -7.24 6.43 -3.84
CA ASP A 58 -8.41 6.25 -4.69
C ASP A 58 -9.29 5.13 -4.15
N ARG A 59 -10.33 4.81 -4.93
CA ARG A 59 -11.32 3.78 -4.60
C ARG A 59 -10.72 2.38 -4.61
N THR A 60 -9.83 2.05 -5.54
CA THR A 60 -9.21 0.72 -5.63
C THR A 60 -8.36 0.45 -4.40
N ALA A 61 -7.53 1.43 -4.00
CA ALA A 61 -6.79 1.39 -2.74
C ALA A 61 -7.73 1.21 -1.54
N SER A 62 -8.84 1.95 -1.49
CA SER A 62 -9.83 1.82 -0.42
C SER A 62 -10.46 0.44 -0.34
N GLU A 63 -10.86 -0.13 -1.47
CA GLU A 63 -11.49 -1.46 -1.54
C GLU A 63 -10.49 -2.55 -1.12
N LEU A 64 -9.22 -2.49 -1.54
CA LEU A 64 -8.20 -3.45 -1.09
C LEU A 64 -7.92 -3.35 0.40
N GLU A 65 -7.90 -2.14 0.96
CA GLU A 65 -7.69 -1.94 2.40
C GLU A 65 -8.86 -2.49 3.24
N GLU A 66 -10.09 -2.32 2.75
CA GLU A 66 -11.29 -2.92 3.35
C GLU A 66 -11.23 -4.45 3.28
N LEU A 67 -10.90 -5.02 2.12
CA LEU A 67 -10.73 -6.48 1.97
C LEU A 67 -9.66 -7.02 2.93
N THR A 68 -8.52 -6.35 3.03
CA THR A 68 -7.43 -6.73 3.95
C THR A 68 -7.92 -6.73 5.40
N LEU A 69 -8.67 -5.70 5.79
CA LEU A 69 -9.21 -5.57 7.15
C LEU A 69 -10.28 -6.64 7.44
N THR A 70 -11.20 -6.87 6.52
CA THR A 70 -12.34 -7.79 6.69
C THR A 70 -11.90 -9.24 6.66
N LEU A 71 -11.00 -9.60 5.74
CA LEU A 71 -10.60 -10.98 5.50
C LEU A 71 -9.40 -11.40 6.38
N GLY A 72 -8.61 -10.43 6.86
CA GLY A 72 -7.39 -10.73 7.62
C GLY A 72 -6.32 -11.44 6.78
N GLU A 73 -6.42 -11.33 5.46
CA GLU A 73 -5.52 -11.92 4.47
C GLU A 73 -4.92 -10.82 3.58
N GLY A 74 -3.89 -11.19 2.81
CA GLY A 74 -3.34 -10.38 1.75
C GLY A 74 -1.90 -9.94 2.00
N PRO A 75 -1.25 -9.35 0.97
CA PRO A 75 0.18 -9.02 1.02
C PRO A 75 0.55 -8.11 2.20
N CYS A 76 -0.32 -7.15 2.55
CA CYS A 76 -0.04 -6.20 3.64
C CYS A 76 -0.06 -6.88 5.02
N VAL A 77 -0.89 -7.89 5.23
CA VAL A 77 -0.93 -8.66 6.49
C VAL A 77 0.39 -9.40 6.67
N ASP A 78 0.83 -10.13 5.64
CA ASP A 78 2.05 -10.91 5.72
C ASP A 78 3.30 -10.02 5.85
N ALA A 79 3.32 -8.90 5.12
CA ALA A 79 4.42 -7.95 5.13
C ALA A 79 4.65 -7.31 6.51
N SER A 80 3.61 -7.21 7.35
CA SER A 80 3.71 -6.66 8.70
C SER A 80 4.69 -7.43 9.61
N SER A 81 4.96 -8.70 9.28
CA SER A 81 5.86 -9.57 10.04
C SER A 81 7.11 -10.00 9.25
N GLY A 82 7.06 -9.97 7.92
CA GLY A 82 8.08 -10.56 7.03
C GLY A 82 8.90 -9.57 6.19
N GLY A 83 8.58 -8.27 6.21
CA GLY A 83 9.19 -7.28 5.31
C GLY A 83 8.40 -7.12 4.00
N PRO A 84 8.94 -6.40 2.99
CA PRO A 84 8.17 -6.09 1.79
C PRO A 84 7.79 -7.35 1.00
N ASP A 85 6.51 -7.49 0.68
CA ASP A 85 5.98 -8.57 -0.17
C ASP A 85 5.60 -8.01 -1.55
N LEU A 86 6.22 -8.51 -2.61
CA LEU A 86 6.05 -8.03 -3.98
C LEU A 86 5.35 -9.11 -4.81
N ILE A 87 4.10 -8.84 -5.18
CA ILE A 87 3.26 -9.78 -5.90
C ILE A 87 3.07 -9.29 -7.33
N ALA A 88 3.49 -10.13 -8.29
CA ALA A 88 3.39 -9.80 -9.70
C ALA A 88 1.98 -10.01 -10.27
N ASP A 89 1.26 -11.01 -9.75
CA ASP A 89 -0.08 -11.38 -10.21
C ASP A 89 -0.87 -12.01 -9.04
N LEU A 90 -1.98 -11.38 -8.65
CA LEU A 90 -2.87 -11.89 -7.60
C LEU A 90 -3.71 -13.08 -8.08
N ALA A 91 -3.88 -13.27 -9.39
CA ALA A 91 -4.57 -14.42 -9.96
C ALA A 91 -3.69 -15.68 -10.01
N ALA A 92 -2.40 -15.58 -9.69
CA ALA A 92 -1.48 -16.72 -9.70
C ALA A 92 -1.91 -17.81 -8.69
N PRO A 93 -1.77 -19.11 -9.02
CA PRO A 93 -2.19 -20.20 -8.14
C PRO A 93 -1.60 -20.15 -6.73
N GLU A 94 -0.38 -19.65 -6.60
CA GLU A 94 0.29 -19.49 -5.31
C GLU A 94 -0.41 -18.44 -4.44
N CYS A 95 -0.86 -17.33 -5.03
CA CYS A 95 -1.63 -16.28 -4.36
C CYS A 95 -3.01 -16.79 -3.94
N LEU A 96 -3.68 -17.55 -4.81
CA LEU A 96 -4.97 -18.18 -4.49
C LEU A 96 -4.86 -19.22 -3.37
N THR A 97 -3.72 -19.88 -3.24
CA THR A 97 -3.46 -20.82 -2.14
C THR A 97 -3.11 -20.09 -0.85
N ARG A 98 -2.32 -19.01 -0.95
CA ARG A 98 -1.83 -18.23 0.19
C ARG A 98 -2.90 -17.35 0.81
N TRP A 99 -3.77 -16.76 -0.02
CA TRP A 99 -4.84 -15.85 0.38
C TRP A 99 -6.16 -16.25 -0.30
N PRO A 100 -6.77 -17.36 0.13
CA PRO A 100 -7.91 -17.97 -0.57
C PRO A 100 -9.16 -17.10 -0.61
N ALA A 101 -9.33 -16.13 0.30
CA ALA A 101 -10.43 -15.18 0.24
C ALA A 101 -10.01 -13.85 -0.39
N PHE A 102 -8.83 -13.32 -0.03
CA PHE A 102 -8.40 -12.00 -0.49
C PHE A 102 -8.01 -11.97 -1.96
N ALA A 103 -7.23 -12.93 -2.44
CA ALA A 103 -6.73 -12.89 -3.83
C ALA A 103 -7.86 -12.89 -4.87
N PRO A 104 -8.89 -13.77 -4.80
CA PRO A 104 -10.04 -13.68 -5.71
C PRO A 104 -10.81 -12.36 -5.61
N ALA A 105 -10.98 -11.83 -4.40
CA ALA A 105 -11.72 -10.58 -4.19
C ALA A 105 -10.96 -9.36 -4.74
N ALA A 106 -9.64 -9.33 -4.59
CA ALA A 106 -8.79 -8.28 -5.14
C ALA A 106 -8.80 -8.29 -6.69
N VAL A 107 -8.74 -9.48 -7.31
CA VAL A 107 -8.87 -9.63 -8.77
C VAL A 107 -10.24 -9.14 -9.26
N LEU A 108 -11.31 -9.42 -8.52
CA LEU A 108 -12.65 -8.89 -8.83
C LEU A 108 -12.75 -7.37 -8.67
N ALA A 109 -11.98 -6.78 -7.75
CA ALA A 109 -11.84 -5.34 -7.58
C ALA A 109 -10.95 -4.68 -8.66
N GLY A 110 -10.35 -5.49 -9.55
CA GLY A 110 -9.58 -5.01 -10.70
C GLY A 110 -8.08 -4.85 -10.47
N VAL A 111 -7.52 -5.55 -9.47
CA VAL A 111 -6.07 -5.59 -9.17
C VAL A 111 -5.45 -6.94 -9.51
#